data_AF-A0A7X7FT45-F1
#
_entry.id   AF-A0A7X7FT45-F1
#
_cell.length_a   1.000
_cell.length_b   1.000
_cell.length_c   1.000
_cell.angle_alpha   90.00
_cell.angle_beta   90.00
_cell.angle_gamma   90.00
#
_symmetry.space_group_name_H-M   'P 1'
#
loop_
_entity.id
_entity.type
_entity.pdbx_description
1 polymer ?
#
loop_
_entity_poly.entity_id
_entity_poly.type
_entity_poly.pdbx_seq_one_letter_code
_entity_poly.pdbx_strand_id
1 'polypeptide(L)'
;MTLKSPAFGPNEAIPRKYTGDGEDTSPPLSWSGAPAEAKQLALIVDDPDAPTPSPWVHWVLYAIPPDTTSLPEGIAPSLRVSRPPGLLQGK
;
A
#
# COMPACT_ATOMS: atom_id res chain seq x y z
N MET A 1 -0.80 -14.53 -6.95
CA MET A 1 -0.27 -13.16 -6.70
C MET A 1 0.65 -13.18 -5.50
N THR A 2 1.69 -12.35 -5.49
CA THR A 2 2.67 -12.23 -4.39
C THR A 2 2.97 -10.75 -4.17
N LEU A 3 3.04 -10.31 -2.91
CA LEU A 3 3.41 -8.95 -2.49
C LEU A 3 4.67 -9.02 -1.62
N LYS A 4 5.60 -8.07 -1.81
CA LYS A 4 6.86 -7.96 -1.08
C LYS A 4 7.22 -6.50 -0.82
N SER A 5 7.98 -6.27 0.24
CA SER A 5 8.69 -5.02 0.50
C SER A 5 10.17 -5.32 0.77
N PRO A 6 11.12 -4.50 0.29
CA PRO A 6 12.50 -4.56 0.76
C PRO A 6 12.68 -3.98 2.18
N ALA A 7 11.65 -3.32 2.73
CA ALA A 7 11.74 -2.68 4.05
C ALA A 7 11.53 -3.65 5.22
N PHE A 8 10.72 -4.69 5.03
CA PHE A 8 10.41 -5.72 6.03
C PHE A 8 9.80 -6.95 5.38
N GLY A 9 10.01 -8.11 6.00
CA GLY A 9 9.43 -9.39 5.58
C GLY A 9 8.02 -9.65 6.12
N PRO A 10 7.35 -10.70 5.63
CA PRO A 10 6.07 -11.16 6.17
C PRO A 10 6.20 -11.49 7.67
N ASN A 11 5.28 -10.97 8.48
CA ASN A 11 5.26 -11.13 9.94
C ASN A 11 6.47 -10.55 10.70
N GLU A 12 7.32 -9.77 10.04
CA GLU A 12 8.37 -9.02 10.71
C GLU A 12 7.85 -7.68 11.24
N ALA A 13 8.57 -7.12 12.20
CA ALA A 13 8.24 -5.80 12.72
C ALA A 13 8.36 -4.74 11.62
N ILE A 14 7.33 -3.89 11.49
CA ILE A 14 7.37 -2.74 10.59
C ILE A 14 8.35 -1.70 11.17
N PRO A 15 9.36 -1.25 10.40
CA PRO A 15 10.28 -0.22 10.87
C PRO A 15 9.53 1.07 11.22
N ARG A 16 9.91 1.69 12.34
CA ARG A 16 9.26 2.91 12.87
C ARG A 16 9.08 4.02 11.83
N LYS A 17 9.98 4.12 10.85
CA LYS A 17 9.86 5.06 9.72
C LYS A 17 8.49 4.98 9.02
N TYR A 18 7.92 3.78 8.87
CA TYR A 18 6.67 3.53 8.15
C TYR A 18 5.43 3.44 9.07
N THR A 19 5.53 3.93 10.30
CA THR A 19 4.42 3.94 11.25
C THR A 19 4.04 5.38 11.62
N GLY A 20 2.84 5.55 12.18
CA GLY A 20 2.38 6.85 12.69
C GLY A 20 3.18 7.37 13.88
N ASP A 21 4.02 6.55 14.51
CA ASP A 21 4.95 6.95 15.58
C ASP A 21 6.31 7.45 15.05
N GLY A 22 6.51 7.42 13.74
CA GLY A 22 7.71 7.87 13.04
C GLY A 22 7.42 8.89 11.96
N GLU A 23 7.91 8.63 10.75
CA GLU A 23 7.76 9.56 9.62
C GLU A 23 6.42 9.39 8.88
N ASP A 24 5.66 8.34 9.19
CA ASP A 24 4.39 7.99 8.56
C ASP A 24 4.50 7.89 7.02
N THR A 25 5.68 7.48 6.53
CA THR A 25 5.92 7.32 5.10
C THR A 25 5.43 5.95 4.61
N SER A 26 4.89 5.87 3.41
CA SER A 26 4.48 4.57 2.85
C SER A 26 5.71 3.71 2.51
N PRO A 27 5.69 2.40 2.78
CA PRO A 27 6.82 1.53 2.43
C PRO A 27 6.91 1.29 0.92
N PRO A 28 8.11 1.00 0.39
CA PRO A 28 8.24 0.51 -0.97
C PRO A 28 7.58 -0.87 -1.10
N LEU A 29 6.76 -1.06 -2.12
CA LEU A 29 6.02 -2.31 -2.36
C LEU A 29 6.27 -2.81 -3.78
N SER A 30 6.28 -4.13 -3.94
CA SER A 30 6.36 -4.78 -5.25
C SER A 30 5.49 -6.03 -5.25
N TRP A 31 4.83 -6.29 -6.37
CA TRP A 31 3.99 -7.47 -6.51
C TRP A 31 4.08 -8.08 -7.91
N SER A 32 3.69 -9.35 -7.98
CA SER A 32 3.68 -10.14 -9.21
C SER A 32 2.52 -11.12 -9.26
N GLY A 33 2.17 -11.58 -10.46
CA GLY A 33 1.14 -12.59 -10.67
C GLY A 33 -0.27 -12.03 -10.44
N ALA A 34 -0.53 -10.81 -10.89
CA ALA A 34 -1.87 -10.31 -11.12
C ALA A 34 -2.52 -11.12 -12.26
N PRO A 35 -3.83 -11.43 -12.20
CA PRO A 35 -4.53 -12.11 -13.30
C PRO A 35 -4.43 -11.32 -14.61
N ALA A 36 -4.33 -12.01 -15.74
CA ALA A 36 -4.23 -11.36 -17.05
C ALA A 36 -5.49 -10.54 -17.40
N GLU A 37 -6.64 -10.93 -16.85
CA GLU A 37 -7.93 -10.29 -17.06
C GLU A 37 -8.18 -9.12 -16.10
N ALA A 38 -7.27 -8.88 -15.14
CA ALA A 38 -7.40 -7.80 -14.16
C ALA A 38 -7.55 -6.46 -14.89
N LYS A 39 -8.60 -5.71 -14.54
CA LYS A 39 -8.82 -4.37 -15.10
C LYS A 39 -8.10 -3.31 -14.31
N GLN A 40 -8.08 -3.47 -12.98
CA GLN A 40 -7.42 -2.61 -12.02
C GLN A 40 -7.10 -3.42 -10.77
N LEU A 41 -6.16 -2.93 -9.98
CA LEU A 41 -5.83 -3.45 -8.65
C LEU A 41 -6.22 -2.42 -7.58
N ALA A 42 -6.35 -2.90 -6.35
CA ALA A 42 -6.47 -2.09 -5.16
C ALA A 42 -5.52 -2.62 -4.08
N LEU A 43 -5.03 -1.72 -3.24
CA LEU A 43 -4.22 -2.00 -2.06
C LEU A 43 -4.93 -1.43 -0.85
N ILE A 44 -5.16 -2.28 0.15
CA ILE A 44 -5.69 -1.90 1.45
C ILE A 44 -4.65 -2.32 2.49
N VAL A 45 -4.31 -1.42 3.40
CA VAL A 45 -3.50 -1.69 4.58
C VAL A 45 -4.40 -1.46 5.78
N ASP A 46 -4.80 -2.54 6.46
CA ASP A 46 -5.64 -2.52 7.63
C ASP A 46 -4.95 -3.15 8.84
N ASP A 47 -5.31 -2.67 10.03
CA ASP A 47 -4.93 -3.22 11.32
C ASP A 47 -6.19 -3.79 12.01
N PRO A 48 -6.37 -5.13 11.99
CA PRO A 48 -7.48 -5.78 12.67
C PRO A 48 -7.32 -5.83 14.20
N ASP A 49 -6.12 -5.57 14.72
CA ASP A 49 -5.79 -5.62 16.14
C ASP A 49 -5.92 -4.24 16.82
N ALA A 50 -6.20 -3.19 16.04
CA ALA A 50 -6.49 -1.85 16.55
C ALA A 50 -7.64 -1.89 17.58
N PRO A 51 -7.58 -1.09 18.66
CA PRO A 51 -8.58 -1.08 19.73
C PRO A 51 -9.87 -0.34 19.31
N THR A 52 -10.48 -0.75 18.20
CA THR A 52 -11.69 -0.16 17.60
C THR A 52 -12.72 -1.24 17.25
N PRO A 53 -14.02 -0.91 17.12
CA PRO A 53 -15.07 -1.88 16.78
C PRO A 53 -14.94 -2.51 15.38
N SER A 54 -14.04 -2.01 14.54
CA SER A 54 -13.76 -2.49 13.18
C SER A 54 -12.28 -2.26 12.88
N PRO A 55 -11.68 -3.00 11.92
CA PRO A 55 -10.28 -2.82 11.55
C PRO A 55 -9.95 -1.36 11.22
N TRP A 56 -8.78 -0.91 11.66
CA TRP A 56 -8.31 0.42 11.34
C TRP A 56 -7.63 0.43 9.98
N VAL A 57 -8.19 1.16 9.01
CA VAL A 57 -7.61 1.25 7.67
C VAL A 57 -6.56 2.36 7.64
N HIS A 58 -5.28 1.98 7.54
CA HIS A 58 -4.14 2.88 7.42
C HIS A 58 -4.03 3.48 6.02
N TRP A 59 -4.28 2.69 4.97
CA TRP A 59 -4.07 3.14 3.60
C TRP A 59 -4.98 2.45 2.61
N VAL A 60 -5.51 3.21 1.66
CA VAL A 60 -6.31 2.71 0.53
C VAL A 60 -5.79 3.34 -0.75
N LEU A 61 -5.31 2.49 -1.66
CA LEU A 61 -5.01 2.84 -3.05
C LEU A 61 -5.92 2.05 -3.98
N TYR A 62 -6.45 2.71 -5.00
CA TYR A 62 -7.34 2.11 -5.97
C TYR A 62 -7.14 2.71 -7.36
N ALA A 63 -7.83 2.12 -8.35
CA ALA A 63 -7.62 2.40 -9.77
C ALA A 63 -6.17 2.14 -10.22
N ILE A 64 -5.46 1.24 -9.53
CA ILE A 64 -4.09 0.88 -9.88
C ILE A 64 -4.11 0.15 -11.24
N PRO A 65 -3.38 0.63 -12.26
CA PRO A 65 -3.28 -0.07 -13.53
C PRO A 65 -2.79 -1.53 -13.35
N PRO A 66 -3.35 -2.51 -14.06
CA PRO A 66 -3.07 -3.93 -13.82
C PRO A 66 -1.64 -4.33 -14.18
N ASP A 67 -0.96 -3.52 -14.99
CA ASP A 67 0.46 -3.63 -15.35
C ASP A 67 1.40 -2.95 -14.35
N THR A 68 0.87 -2.21 -13.36
CA THR A 68 1.68 -1.69 -12.26
C THR A 68 2.14 -2.86 -11.40
N THR A 69 3.44 -2.93 -11.14
CA THR A 69 4.09 -4.02 -10.38
C THR A 69 4.81 -3.55 -9.13
N SER A 70 4.83 -2.23 -8.87
CA SER A 70 5.48 -1.68 -7.68
C SER A 70 4.99 -0.27 -7.34
N LEU A 71 5.20 0.11 -6.08
CA LEU A 71 5.09 1.47 -5.57
C LEU A 71 6.44 1.86 -4.94
N PRO A 72 6.95 3.07 -5.22
CA PRO A 72 8.08 3.59 -4.49
C PRO A 72 7.72 3.82 -3.02
N GLU A 73 8.75 3.97 -2.20
CA GLU A 73 8.61 4.55 -0.86
C GLU A 73 8.03 5.97 -0.95
N GLY A 74 7.26 6.37 0.06
CA GLY A 74 6.87 7.76 0.26
C GLY A 74 5.92 8.30 -0.80
N ILE A 75 4.88 7.53 -1.13
CA ILE A 75 3.76 8.02 -1.90
C ILE A 75 3.16 9.22 -1.16
N ALA A 76 3.18 10.38 -1.81
CA ALA A 76 2.67 11.62 -1.22
C ALA A 76 1.18 11.47 -0.86
N PRO A 77 0.71 11.99 0.29
CA PRO A 77 -0.68 11.86 0.74
C PRO A 77 -1.61 12.84 0.01
N SER A 78 -1.80 12.61 -1.30
CA SER A 78 -2.67 13.40 -2.17
C SER A 78 -3.66 12.51 -2.92
N LEU A 79 -4.92 12.94 -3.03
CA LEU A 79 -6.01 12.19 -3.71
C LEU A 79 -5.57 11.55 -5.05
N ARG A 80 -4.76 12.26 -5.83
CA ARG A 80 -4.09 11.74 -7.02
C ARG A 80 -2.63 11.47 -6.71
N VAL A 81 -2.19 10.25 -6.98
CA VAL A 81 -0.78 9.88 -6.92
C VAL A 81 -0.13 10.28 -8.25
N SER A 82 0.97 11.03 -8.18
CA SER A 82 1.70 11.48 -9.36
C SER A 82 2.65 10.40 -9.89
N ARG A 83 3.11 9.48 -9.03
CA ARG A 83 4.06 8.41 -9.36
C ARG A 83 3.75 7.14 -8.55
N PRO A 84 3.26 6.05 -9.18
CA PRO A 84 2.87 5.95 -10.59
C PRO A 84 1.63 6.82 -10.89
N PRO A 85 1.47 7.31 -12.13
CA PRO A 85 0.32 8.14 -12.50
C PRO A 85 -0.96 7.29 -12.60
N GLY A 86 -2.11 7.92 -12.33
CA GLY A 86 -3.43 7.31 -12.49
C GLY A 86 -3.98 6.60 -11.25
N LEU A 87 -3.15 6.41 -10.23
CA LEU A 87 -3.57 5.86 -8.94
C LEU A 87 -4.33 6.92 -8.13
N LEU A 88 -5.37 6.46 -7.46
CA LEU A 88 -6.14 7.25 -6.50
C LEU A 88 -5.89 6.72 -5.09
N GLN A 89 -5.94 7.59 -4.10
CA GLN A 89 -5.89 7.21 -2.70
C GLN A 89 -6.88 8.01 -1.87
N GLY A 90 -7.30 7.42 -0.76
CA GLY A 90 -8.25 8.03 0.17
C GLY A 90 -9.27 7.03 0.67
N LYS A 91 -9.75 7.29 1.88
CA LYS A 91 -10.82 6.55 2.57
C LYS A 91 -12.15 7.31 2.44
#